data_AF-A0A2S7CWD9-F1
#
_entry.id   AF-A0A2S7CWD9-F1
#
_cell.length_a   1.000
_cell.length_b   1.000
_cell.length_c   1.000
_cell.angle_alpha   90.00
_cell.angle_beta   90.00
_cell.angle_gamma   90.00
#
_symmetry.space_group_name_H-M   'P 1'
#
loop_
_entity.id
_entity.type
_entity.pdbx_description
1 polymer ?
#
loop_
_entity_poly.entity_id
_entity_poly.type
_entity_poly.pdbx_seq_one_letter_code
_entity_poly.pdbx_strand_id
1 'polypeptide(L)'
;MSSPFSSFLGVHGDALTLREQRMKLIASNLSNVDTPGYKAKDLNFEAALKSAQGVQDGGLMQATDAKHYEVGGSAGLNPFQITRESDQPSLDGNTVDPDAERAAYGRAALEYRASLSFLESKVRSMLTAITGQ
;
A
#
# COMPACT_ATOMS: atom_id res chain seq x y z
N MET A 1 12.68 -17.41 4.09
CA MET A 1 13.37 -17.97 2.90
C MET A 1 12.64 -17.46 1.67
N SER A 2 13.23 -16.57 0.89
CA SER A 2 12.60 -16.06 -0.33
C SER A 2 12.53 -17.15 -1.39
N SER A 3 11.33 -17.56 -1.78
CA SER A 3 11.11 -18.52 -2.85
C SER A 3 11.68 -17.97 -4.17
N PRO A 4 12.22 -18.79 -5.09
CA PRO A 4 12.74 -18.32 -6.38
C PRO A 4 11.68 -17.53 -7.18
N PHE A 5 10.41 -17.87 -7.00
CA PHE A 5 9.26 -17.13 -7.53
C PHE A 5 9.17 -15.69 -6.96
N SER A 6 9.33 -15.50 -5.66
CA SER A 6 9.35 -14.16 -5.02
C SER A 6 10.52 -13.31 -5.50
N SER A 7 11.69 -13.92 -5.74
CA SER A 7 12.86 -13.24 -6.31
C SER A 7 12.62 -12.79 -7.76
N PHE A 8 11.94 -13.61 -8.58
CA PHE A 8 11.65 -13.29 -9.98
C PHE A 8 10.59 -12.19 -10.16
N LEU A 9 9.53 -12.24 -9.35
CA LEU A 9 8.54 -11.17 -9.29
C LEU A 9 9.14 -9.88 -8.74
N GLY A 10 10.14 -10.02 -7.86
CA GLY A 10 10.94 -8.93 -7.32
C GLY A 10 10.07 -7.86 -6.66
N VAL A 11 10.56 -6.62 -6.71
CA VAL A 11 9.93 -5.42 -6.14
C VAL A 11 8.48 -5.22 -6.60
N HIS A 12 8.10 -5.70 -7.79
CA HIS A 12 6.77 -5.47 -8.34
C HIS A 12 5.67 -6.28 -7.65
N GLY A 13 5.98 -7.48 -7.15
CA GLY A 13 5.02 -8.29 -6.41
C GLY A 13 4.62 -7.63 -5.10
N ASP A 14 5.62 -7.24 -4.30
CA ASP A 14 5.41 -6.53 -3.04
C ASP A 14 4.80 -5.14 -3.26
N ALA A 15 5.23 -4.43 -4.30
CA ALA A 15 4.66 -3.14 -4.64
C ALA A 15 3.19 -3.21 -5.09
N LEU A 16 2.77 -4.31 -5.73
CA LEU A 16 1.38 -4.47 -6.18
C LEU A 16 0.41 -4.56 -4.99
N THR A 17 0.76 -5.33 -3.96
CA THR A 17 -0.08 -5.47 -2.75
C THR A 17 -0.15 -4.15 -1.98
N LEU A 18 0.96 -3.43 -1.86
CA LEU A 18 0.99 -2.10 -1.23
C LEU A 18 0.18 -1.07 -2.03
N ARG A 19 0.22 -1.10 -3.37
CA ARG A 19 -0.61 -0.24 -4.22
C ARG A 19 -2.10 -0.56 -4.08
N GLU A 20 -2.46 -1.83 -4.00
CA GLU A 20 -3.83 -2.25 -3.73
C GLU A 20 -4.32 -1.72 -2.37
N GLN A 21 -3.48 -1.84 -1.32
CA GLN A 21 -3.80 -1.31 0.01
C GLN A 21 -4.00 0.20 -0.02
N ARG A 22 -3.10 0.96 -0.67
CA ARG A 22 -3.25 2.41 -0.82
C ARG A 22 -4.53 2.79 -1.57
N MET A 23 -4.85 2.09 -2.65
CA MET A 23 -6.07 2.32 -3.43
C MET A 23 -7.33 2.08 -2.59
N LYS A 24 -7.36 1.00 -1.79
CA LYS A 24 -8.46 0.72 -0.84
C LYS A 24 -8.61 1.81 0.20
N LEU A 25 -7.50 2.38 0.65
CA LEU A 25 -7.46 3.41 1.68
C LEU A 25 -8.00 4.75 1.14
N ILE A 26 -7.59 5.14 -0.07
CA ILE A 26 -8.17 6.31 -0.78
C ILE A 26 -9.67 6.09 -1.05
N ALA A 27 -10.08 4.89 -1.47
CA ALA A 27 -11.49 4.58 -1.65
C ALA A 27 -12.28 4.69 -0.34
N SER A 28 -11.68 4.30 0.80
CA SER A 28 -12.28 4.47 2.12
C SER A 28 -12.45 5.96 2.46
N ASN A 29 -11.46 6.81 2.18
CA ASN A 29 -11.60 8.25 2.40
C ASN A 29 -12.76 8.83 1.57
N LEU A 30 -12.83 8.48 0.29
CA LEU A 30 -13.89 8.97 -0.61
C LEU A 30 -15.28 8.58 -0.13
N SER A 31 -15.45 7.36 0.39
CA SER A 31 -16.71 6.90 0.99
C SER A 31 -17.09 7.64 2.28
N ASN A 32 -16.13 8.25 2.97
CA ASN A 32 -16.33 8.98 4.22
C ASN A 32 -16.27 10.51 4.03
N VAL A 33 -16.40 11.02 2.79
CA VAL A 33 -16.40 12.47 2.51
C VAL A 33 -17.54 13.21 3.22
N ASP A 34 -18.68 12.55 3.44
CA ASP A 34 -19.83 13.14 4.13
C ASP A 34 -19.91 12.70 5.60
N THR A 35 -18.79 12.23 6.17
CA THR A 35 -18.72 11.77 7.57
C THR A 35 -18.07 12.83 8.47
N PRO A 36 -18.84 13.48 9.36
CA PRO A 36 -18.31 14.50 10.26
C PRO A 36 -17.14 13.98 11.11
N GLY A 37 -16.10 14.80 11.27
CA GLY A 37 -14.92 14.47 12.06
C GLY A 37 -14.00 13.39 11.48
N TYR A 38 -14.27 12.87 10.27
CA TYR A 38 -13.40 11.88 9.63
C TYR A 38 -12.02 12.46 9.32
N LYS A 39 -10.98 11.63 9.49
CA LYS A 39 -9.59 12.00 9.19
C LYS A 39 -9.08 11.18 8.01
N ALA A 40 -8.78 11.86 6.91
CA ALA A 40 -8.20 11.24 5.72
C ALA A 40 -6.89 10.52 6.09
N LYS A 41 -6.76 9.29 5.63
CA LYS A 41 -5.55 8.48 5.81
C LYS A 41 -4.82 8.35 4.46
N ASP A 42 -3.54 8.05 4.47
CA ASP A 42 -2.77 7.58 3.31
C ASP A 42 -1.75 6.54 3.76
N LEU A 43 -1.02 5.96 2.81
CA LEU A 43 0.07 5.01 3.03
C LEU A 43 1.39 5.65 2.63
N ASN A 44 2.38 5.68 3.53
CA ASN A 44 3.75 5.98 3.17
C ASN A 44 4.33 4.80 2.36
N PHE A 45 4.10 4.85 1.05
CA PHE A 45 4.44 3.77 0.13
C PHE A 45 5.94 3.47 0.09
N GLU A 46 6.79 4.50 0.17
CA GLU A 46 8.24 4.30 0.11
C GLU A 46 8.75 3.56 1.34
N ALA A 47 8.31 3.96 2.53
CA ALA A 47 8.66 3.27 3.78
C ALA A 47 8.11 1.84 3.79
N ALA A 48 6.86 1.66 3.35
CA ALA A 48 6.23 0.35 3.25
C ALA A 48 6.96 -0.59 2.27
N LEU A 49 7.41 -0.06 1.13
CA LEU A 49 8.11 -0.85 0.13
C LEU A 49 9.51 -1.25 0.60
N LYS A 50 10.26 -0.33 1.23
CA LYS A 50 11.57 -0.64 1.82
C LYS A 50 11.44 -1.75 2.87
N SER A 51 10.42 -1.67 3.71
CA SER A 51 10.14 -2.71 4.71
C SER A 51 9.76 -4.04 4.07
N ALA A 52 8.90 -4.05 3.04
CA ALA A 52 8.51 -5.27 2.33
C ALA A 52 9.70 -5.95 1.64
N GLN A 53 10.67 -5.17 1.14
CA GLN A 53 11.92 -5.66 0.57
C GLN A 53 12.91 -6.20 1.60
N GLY A 54 12.60 -6.15 2.89
CA GLY A 54 13.50 -6.58 3.96
C GLY A 54 14.67 -5.61 4.19
N VAL A 55 14.60 -4.38 3.66
CA VAL A 55 15.52 -3.30 4.02
C VAL A 55 15.13 -2.83 5.41
N GLN A 56 15.63 -3.54 6.42
CA GLN A 56 15.37 -3.26 7.83
C GLN A 56 16.18 -2.05 8.27
N ASP A 57 15.65 -0.85 8.02
CA ASP A 57 16.12 0.37 8.68
C ASP A 57 15.37 0.52 10.01
N GLY A 58 15.70 -0.30 11.00
CA GLY A 58 15.41 -0.13 12.44
C GLY A 58 13.97 0.13 12.95
N GLY A 59 12.95 0.22 12.09
CA GLY A 59 11.67 0.85 12.44
C GLY A 59 10.55 -0.08 12.90
N LEU A 60 10.62 -1.39 12.59
CA LEU A 60 9.59 -2.35 12.99
C LEU A 60 10.20 -3.41 13.90
N MET A 61 9.88 -3.33 15.19
CA MET A 61 10.31 -4.28 16.21
C MET A 61 9.61 -5.62 15.96
N GLN A 62 10.37 -6.68 15.68
CA GLN A 62 9.81 -8.03 15.62
C GLN A 62 9.49 -8.51 17.04
N ALA A 63 8.25 -8.95 17.27
CA ALA A 63 7.90 -9.69 18.47
C ALA A 63 8.58 -11.06 18.43
N THR A 64 9.67 -11.20 19.19
CA THR A 64 10.42 -12.46 19.31
C THR A 64 9.84 -13.44 20.33
N ASP A 65 8.87 -13.02 21.15
CA ASP A 65 8.19 -13.84 22.15
C ASP A 65 6.67 -13.59 22.11
N ALA A 66 5.87 -14.61 22.45
CA ALA A 66 4.41 -14.51 22.49
C ALA A 66 3.89 -13.50 23.54
N LYS A 67 4.73 -13.07 24.48
CA LYS A 67 4.43 -12.01 25.45
C LYS A 67 4.85 -10.61 24.99
N HIS A 68 5.49 -10.48 23.83
CA HIS A 68 5.86 -9.18 23.30
C HIS A 68 4.64 -8.49 22.69
N TYR A 69 4.52 -7.19 22.95
CA TYR A 69 3.56 -6.36 22.23
C TYR A 69 4.06 -6.20 20.79
N GLU A 70 3.32 -6.79 19.84
CA GLU A 70 3.56 -6.57 18.42
C GLU A 70 3.29 -5.09 18.09
N VAL A 71 4.34 -4.36 17.75
CA VAL A 71 4.22 -3.00 17.20
C VAL A 71 3.84 -3.15 15.72
N GLY A 72 2.53 -3.05 15.43
CA GLY A 72 1.98 -3.19 14.07
C GLY A 72 1.23 -4.50 13.79
N GLY A 73 1.00 -5.37 14.79
CA GLY A 73 0.21 -6.60 14.67
C GLY A 73 -0.56 -6.86 15.96
N SER A 74 -1.85 -6.55 15.99
CA SER A 74 -2.93 -7.54 16.22
C SER A 74 -4.27 -6.88 15.81
N ALA A 75 -4.21 -5.63 15.33
CA ALA A 75 -5.35 -4.78 15.01
C ALA A 75 -5.47 -4.41 13.51
N GLY A 76 -4.70 -5.06 12.62
CA GLY A 76 -4.83 -4.85 11.17
C GLY A 76 -4.44 -3.45 10.66
N LEU A 77 -3.76 -2.65 11.49
CA LEU A 77 -3.26 -1.33 11.09
C LEU A 77 -1.90 -1.50 10.40
N ASN A 78 -1.83 -1.16 9.11
CA ASN A 78 -0.56 -1.11 8.40
C ASN A 78 0.30 -0.01 9.06
N PRO A 79 1.52 -0.33 9.54
CA PRO A 79 2.34 0.59 10.34
C PRO A 79 2.82 1.82 9.56
N PHE A 80 2.67 1.80 8.23
CA PHE A 80 3.00 2.90 7.34
C PHE A 80 1.79 3.79 7.01
N GLN A 81 0.64 3.56 7.66
CA GLN A 81 -0.51 4.46 7.53
C GLN A 81 -0.20 5.80 8.19
N ILE A 82 -0.42 6.86 7.43
CA ILE A 82 -0.26 8.24 7.89
C ILE A 82 -1.63 8.93 7.82
N THR A 83 -1.92 9.78 8.80
CA THR A 83 -3.05 10.71 8.69
C THR A 83 -2.62 11.90 7.85
N ARG A 84 -3.43 12.28 6.87
CA ARG A 84 -3.18 13.49 6.09
C ARG A 84 -3.77 14.70 6.81
N GLU A 85 -2.93 15.72 6.92
CA GLU A 85 -3.38 17.07 7.25
C GLU A 85 -4.13 17.62 6.03
N SER A 86 -5.24 18.31 6.28
CA SER A 86 -6.01 18.95 5.20
C SER A 86 -5.65 20.42 5.13
N ASP A 87 -5.37 20.88 3.91
CA ASP A 87 -5.19 22.29 3.62
C ASP A 87 -6.51 23.07 3.70
N GLN A 88 -7.65 22.38 3.58
CA GLN A 88 -9.00 22.94 3.67
C GLN A 88 -9.92 22.03 4.48
N PRO A 89 -9.78 22.00 5.82
CA PRO A 89 -10.67 21.23 6.67
C PRO A 89 -12.10 21.80 6.58
N SER A 90 -13.07 20.90 6.44
CA SER A 90 -14.49 21.26 6.48
C SER A 90 -14.88 21.78 7.87
N LEU A 91 -15.97 22.55 7.92
CA LEU A 91 -16.49 23.17 9.16
C LEU A 91 -16.87 22.13 10.22
N ASP A 92 -17.15 20.89 9.80
CA ASP A 92 -17.49 19.73 10.62
C ASP A 92 -16.26 18.93 11.11
N GLY A 93 -15.05 19.41 10.81
CA GLY A 93 -13.80 18.77 11.20
C GLY A 93 -13.38 17.59 10.31
N ASN A 94 -14.09 17.33 9.20
CA ASN A 94 -13.64 16.39 8.19
C ASN A 94 -12.42 16.95 7.44
N THR A 95 -11.38 16.12 7.28
CA THR A 95 -10.16 16.47 6.53
C THR A 95 -10.12 15.91 5.11
N VAL A 96 -11.17 15.23 4.67
CA VAL A 96 -11.26 14.68 3.31
C VAL A 96 -11.65 15.77 2.31
N ASP A 97 -10.78 15.99 1.32
CA ASP A 97 -11.10 16.80 0.14
C ASP A 97 -11.52 15.87 -1.02
N PRO A 98 -12.79 15.88 -1.46
CA PRO A 98 -13.28 14.98 -2.49
C PRO A 98 -12.54 15.10 -3.83
N ASP A 99 -12.13 16.30 -4.23
CA ASP A 99 -11.49 16.51 -5.53
C ASP A 99 -10.04 16.01 -5.50
N ALA A 100 -9.33 16.29 -4.40
CA ALA A 100 -8.01 15.73 -4.17
C ALA A 100 -8.04 14.19 -4.06
N GLU A 101 -9.04 13.61 -3.37
CA GLU A 101 -9.18 12.15 -3.26
C GLU A 101 -9.48 11.49 -4.60
N ARG A 102 -10.34 12.09 -5.44
CA ARG A 102 -10.63 11.57 -6.78
C ARG A 102 -9.38 11.58 -7.66
N ALA A 103 -8.59 12.67 -7.62
CA ALA A 103 -7.33 12.76 -8.34
C ALA A 103 -6.32 11.72 -7.84
N ALA A 104 -6.20 11.55 -6.52
CA ALA A 104 -5.35 10.54 -5.90
C ALA A 104 -5.77 9.11 -6.28
N TYR A 105 -7.08 8.83 -6.30
CA TYR A 105 -7.64 7.55 -6.72
C TYR A 105 -7.30 7.23 -8.17
N GLY A 106 -7.47 8.20 -9.07
CA GLY A 106 -7.10 8.06 -10.49
C GLY A 106 -5.61 7.72 -10.67
N ARG A 107 -4.72 8.41 -9.93
CA ARG A 107 -3.29 8.11 -9.91
C ARG A 107 -3.01 6.71 -9.38
N ALA A 108 -3.60 6.33 -8.25
CA ALA A 108 -3.41 5.00 -7.65
C ALA A 108 -3.89 3.87 -8.57
N ALA A 109 -5.02 4.05 -9.25
CA ALA A 109 -5.55 3.09 -10.21
C ALA A 109 -4.61 2.92 -11.43
N LEU A 110 -4.04 4.00 -11.93
CA LEU A 110 -3.05 3.95 -13.02
C LEU A 110 -1.79 3.20 -12.59
N GLU A 111 -1.25 3.50 -11.41
CA GLU A 111 -0.07 2.83 -10.86
C GLU A 111 -0.31 1.33 -10.61
N TYR A 112 -1.49 0.97 -10.12
CA TYR A 112 -1.89 -0.42 -9.94
C TYR A 112 -1.95 -1.16 -11.28
N ARG A 113 -2.62 -0.58 -12.28
CA ARG A 113 -2.72 -1.16 -13.63
C ARG A 113 -1.35 -1.31 -14.29
N ALA A 114 -0.47 -0.31 -14.14
CA ALA A 114 0.90 -0.40 -14.64
C ALA A 114 1.66 -1.55 -13.98
N SER A 115 1.57 -1.68 -12.65
CA SER A 115 2.20 -2.77 -11.89
C SER A 115 1.70 -4.14 -12.34
N LEU A 116 0.39 -4.28 -12.55
CA LEU A 116 -0.22 -5.50 -13.07
C LEU A 116 0.28 -5.84 -14.47
N SER A 117 0.38 -4.86 -15.36
CA SER A 117 0.92 -5.07 -16.72
C SER A 117 2.37 -5.57 -16.71
N PHE A 118 3.22 -5.02 -15.82
CA PHE A 118 4.59 -5.52 -15.64
C PHE A 118 4.62 -6.95 -15.11
N LEU A 119 3.74 -7.27 -14.16
CA LEU A 119 3.61 -8.62 -13.61
C LEU A 119 3.18 -9.62 -14.70
N GLU A 120 2.17 -9.27 -15.50
CA GLU A 120 1.70 -10.08 -16.62
C GLU A 120 2.81 -10.31 -17.66
N SER A 121 3.58 -9.26 -18.01
CA SER A 121 4.70 -9.37 -18.93
C SER A 121 5.78 -10.33 -18.42
N LYS A 122 6.14 -10.25 -17.13
CA LYS A 122 7.09 -11.17 -16.49
C LYS A 122 6.60 -12.61 -16.49
N VAL A 123 5.32 -12.85 -16.15
CA VAL A 123 4.73 -14.18 -16.16
C VAL A 123 4.72 -14.77 -17.57
N ARG A 124 4.35 -13.98 -18.58
CA ARG A 124 4.43 -14.40 -19.99
C ARG A 124 5.86 -14.77 -20.38
N SER A 125 6.85 -13.94 -20.06
CA SER A 125 8.25 -14.23 -20.34
C SER A 125 8.73 -15.53 -19.68
N MET A 126 8.29 -15.82 -18.45
CA MET A 126 8.60 -17.07 -17.76
C MET A 126 7.96 -18.27 -18.45
N LEU A 127 6.69 -18.15 -18.85
CA LEU A 127 6.00 -19.21 -19.58
C LEU A 127 6.69 -19.50 -20.91
N THR A 128 7.01 -18.48 -21.69
CA THR A 128 7.79 -18.59 -22.94
C THR A 128 9.12 -19.30 -22.71
N ALA A 129 9.86 -18.95 -21.66
CA ALA A 129 11.14 -19.59 -21.32
C ALA A 129 10.98 -21.08 -20.94
N ILE A 130 9.87 -21.46 -20.31
CA ILE A 130 9.55 -22.85 -19.96
C ILE A 130 9.07 -23.65 -21.18
N THR A 131 8.23 -23.05 -22.02
CA THR A 131 7.63 -23.73 -23.18
C THR A 131 8.54 -23.76 -24.41
N GLY A 132 9.59 -22.94 -24.46
CA GLY A 132 10.63 -22.98 -25.50
C GLY A 132 10.15 -22.57 -26.90
N GLN A 133 9.03 -21.83 -26.98
CA GLN A 133 8.47 -21.27 -28.22
C GLN A 133 8.61 -19.76 -28.20
#